data_AF-A0A935UNB9-F1
#
_entry.id   AF-A0A935UNB9-F1
#
_cell.length_a   1.000
_cell.length_b   1.000
_cell.length_c   1.000
_cell.angle_alpha   90.00
_cell.angle_beta   90.00
_cell.angle_gamma   90.00
#
_symmetry.space_group_name_H-M   'P 1'
#
loop_
_entity.id
_entity.type
_entity.pdbx_description
1 polymer ?
#
loop_
_entity_poly.entity_id
_entity_poly.type
_entity_poly.pdbx_seq_one_letter_code
_entity_poly.pdbx_strand_id
1 'polypeptide(L)'
;EGGITLDGATYAQALVDEVVAPCSDMSAVRMFEAWDRLDGLGQPMYPGAVRETRIAALDSLNTGHFSIFNQIGHGFFFNMDMGDANITITDADNLHNGVNRTFLMYALNCASAAFDYGCLMERFVQNPNGGSFASIGATRAAFPATANDFQKAFFDAMMCDATPRLGDLMTASRLPWLAYAPANSFTRWTYLNYTLLGDPGLRMWTAAPAALTVSAPASLPLGAQNVPITITSGGLPVAGARVVLSRSGDVYAWGDTDAAGQVTLNVVPVDTGSLTLTVTARNAARKVQSLPVTGAGAYIALQSMTVTDNGTGGTIGNGNGIAEAGETVAFLARFQDTGSGGAAGVTAVPARRNGW
;
A
#
# COMPACT_ATOMS: atom_id res chain seq x y z
N GLU A 1 8.45 -46.82 -9.20
CA GLU A 1 7.53 -45.69 -9.41
C GLU A 1 7.93 -44.57 -8.45
N GLY A 2 8.64 -43.57 -8.97
CA GLY A 2 9.02 -42.39 -8.17
C GLY A 2 7.81 -41.47 -8.14
N GLY A 3 7.09 -41.45 -7.03
CA GLY A 3 6.01 -40.50 -6.82
C GLY A 3 6.54 -39.08 -7.00
N ILE A 4 5.74 -38.22 -7.63
CA ILE A 4 5.98 -36.78 -7.67
C ILE A 4 6.05 -36.32 -6.21
N THR A 5 7.25 -35.98 -5.74
CA THR A 5 7.53 -35.66 -4.32
C THR A 5 7.37 -34.18 -4.00
N LEU A 6 7.19 -33.32 -5.02
CA LEU A 6 7.03 -31.87 -4.90
C LEU A 6 5.93 -31.41 -5.87
N ASP A 7 4.68 -31.58 -5.46
CA ASP A 7 3.51 -31.13 -6.21
C ASP A 7 3.06 -29.74 -5.71
N GLY A 8 2.83 -28.80 -6.63
CA GLY A 8 2.31 -27.46 -6.33
C GLY A 8 0.98 -27.51 -5.56
N ALA A 9 0.14 -28.52 -5.81
CA ALA A 9 -1.10 -28.72 -5.08
C ALA A 9 -0.87 -28.96 -3.57
N THR A 10 0.23 -29.65 -3.21
CA THR A 10 0.59 -29.89 -1.81
C THR A 10 0.94 -28.57 -1.10
N TYR A 11 1.73 -27.70 -1.75
CA TYR A 11 2.08 -26.40 -1.20
C TYR A 11 0.88 -25.46 -1.10
N ALA A 12 0.05 -25.41 -2.13
CA ALA A 12 -1.16 -24.60 -2.14
C ALA A 12 -2.15 -25.07 -1.05
N GLN A 13 -2.34 -26.38 -0.91
CA GLN A 13 -3.18 -26.93 0.14
C GLN A 13 -2.65 -26.61 1.53
N ALA A 14 -1.35 -26.82 1.77
CA ALA A 14 -0.72 -26.50 3.04
C ALA A 14 -0.89 -25.01 3.40
N LEU A 15 -0.80 -24.09 2.43
CA LEU A 15 -1.05 -22.68 2.68
C LEU A 15 -2.51 -22.42 3.12
N VAL A 16 -3.48 -23.10 2.51
CA VAL A 16 -4.89 -22.99 2.90
C VAL A 16 -5.10 -23.49 4.33
N ASP A 17 -4.58 -24.68 4.64
CA ASP A 17 -4.84 -25.36 5.91
C ASP A 17 -4.08 -24.74 7.08
N GLU A 18 -2.85 -24.29 6.85
CA GLU A 18 -1.96 -23.79 7.91
C GLU A 18 -2.09 -22.29 8.14
N VAL A 19 -2.52 -21.51 7.12
CA VAL A 19 -2.50 -20.04 7.18
C VAL A 19 -3.86 -19.43 6.88
N VAL A 20 -4.45 -19.71 5.72
CA VAL A 20 -5.67 -18.99 5.29
C VAL A 20 -6.86 -19.34 6.19
N ALA A 21 -7.14 -20.63 6.39
CA ALA A 21 -8.28 -21.07 7.18
C ALA A 21 -8.16 -20.77 8.69
N PRO A 22 -6.99 -20.89 9.34
CA PRO A 22 -6.86 -20.56 10.77
C PRO A 22 -6.87 -19.06 11.07
N CYS A 23 -6.41 -18.21 10.14
CA CYS A 23 -6.19 -16.79 10.40
C CYS A 23 -7.15 -15.83 9.66
N SER A 24 -8.00 -16.34 8.78
CA SER A 24 -8.93 -15.49 8.02
C SER A 24 -10.24 -16.19 7.67
N ASP A 25 -11.28 -15.40 7.45
CA ASP A 25 -12.56 -15.86 6.89
C ASP A 25 -12.54 -15.87 5.34
N MET A 26 -11.37 -15.72 4.71
CA MET A 26 -11.28 -15.74 3.25
C MET A 26 -11.53 -17.15 2.73
N SER A 27 -12.40 -17.27 1.73
CA SER A 27 -12.60 -18.52 1.00
C SER A 27 -11.57 -18.66 -0.11
N ALA A 28 -10.94 -19.83 -0.22
CA ALA A 28 -10.05 -20.17 -1.32
C ALA A 28 -10.75 -21.09 -2.33
N VAL A 29 -10.70 -20.71 -3.61
CA VAL A 29 -10.94 -21.65 -4.72
C VAL A 29 -9.62 -22.30 -5.07
N ARG A 30 -9.56 -23.63 -4.96
CA ARG A 30 -8.35 -24.41 -5.24
C ARG A 30 -8.50 -25.06 -6.61
N MET A 31 -7.58 -24.76 -7.53
CA MET A 31 -7.53 -25.37 -8.86
C MET A 31 -6.22 -26.14 -8.97
N PHE A 32 -6.28 -27.44 -9.27
CA PHE A 32 -5.07 -28.28 -9.39
C PHE A 32 -5.04 -29.05 -10.71
N GLU A 33 -3.87 -29.10 -11.36
CA GLU A 33 -3.63 -29.99 -12.52
C GLU A 33 -3.71 -31.47 -12.11
N ALA A 34 -3.03 -31.83 -11.01
CA ALA A 34 -3.11 -33.13 -10.35
C ALA A 34 -4.42 -33.28 -9.55
N TRP A 35 -5.54 -33.04 -10.23
CA TRP A 35 -6.88 -33.03 -9.68
C TRP A 35 -7.32 -34.41 -9.19
N ASP A 36 -7.17 -35.43 -10.03
CA ASP A 36 -7.69 -36.77 -9.75
C ASP A 36 -6.75 -37.55 -8.83
N ARG A 37 -7.35 -38.29 -7.89
CA ARG A 37 -6.62 -39.31 -7.14
C ARG A 37 -6.02 -40.33 -8.09
N LEU A 38 -4.81 -40.76 -7.78
CA LEU A 38 -4.12 -41.87 -8.46
C LEU A 38 -4.86 -43.22 -8.30
N ASP A 39 -5.97 -43.27 -7.57
CA ASP A 39 -6.84 -44.45 -7.41
C ASP A 39 -7.77 -44.69 -8.62
N GLY A 40 -7.80 -43.79 -9.61
CA GLY A 40 -8.57 -43.94 -10.85
C GLY A 40 -10.08 -43.77 -10.68
N LEU A 41 -10.55 -43.27 -9.53
CA LEU A 41 -11.98 -43.12 -9.22
C LEU A 41 -12.56 -41.76 -9.65
N GLY A 42 -11.79 -40.92 -10.34
CA GLY A 42 -12.24 -39.58 -10.81
C GLY A 42 -12.68 -38.66 -9.66
N GLN A 43 -12.11 -38.86 -8.48
CA GLN A 43 -12.37 -38.05 -7.30
C GLN A 43 -11.18 -37.13 -7.02
N PRO A 44 -11.43 -35.95 -6.45
CA PRO A 44 -10.33 -35.04 -6.19
C PRO A 44 -9.36 -35.52 -5.12
N MET A 45 -8.08 -35.24 -5.34
CA MET A 45 -7.03 -35.44 -4.35
C MET A 45 -7.35 -34.67 -3.06
N TYR A 46 -7.82 -33.43 -3.20
CA TYR A 46 -8.24 -32.58 -2.10
C TYR A 46 -9.74 -32.27 -2.20
N PRO A 47 -10.57 -32.67 -1.21
CA PRO A 47 -12.02 -32.45 -1.27
C PRO A 47 -12.38 -30.99 -1.53
N GLY A 48 -13.19 -30.72 -2.55
CA GLY A 48 -13.67 -29.38 -2.89
C GLY A 48 -12.68 -28.47 -3.65
N ALA A 49 -11.53 -28.97 -4.10
CA ALA A 49 -10.78 -28.28 -5.17
C ALA A 49 -11.56 -28.36 -6.51
N VAL A 50 -11.01 -27.93 -7.63
CA VAL A 50 -11.49 -28.22 -8.99
C VAL A 50 -10.30 -28.49 -9.93
N ARG A 51 -10.56 -29.06 -11.11
CA ARG A 51 -9.52 -29.26 -12.13
C ARG A 51 -9.01 -27.92 -12.66
N GLU A 52 -7.70 -27.73 -12.62
CA GLU A 52 -7.05 -26.58 -13.23
C GLU A 52 -7.04 -26.68 -14.75
N THR A 53 -7.52 -25.62 -15.39
CA THR A 53 -7.37 -25.41 -16.83
C THR A 53 -7.09 -23.93 -17.07
N ARG A 54 -6.38 -23.63 -18.16
CA ARG A 54 -6.12 -22.25 -18.56
C ARG A 54 -7.40 -21.44 -18.73
N ILE A 55 -8.45 -22.04 -19.29
CA ILE A 55 -9.74 -21.36 -19.49
C ILE A 55 -10.37 -21.00 -18.15
N ALA A 56 -10.43 -21.94 -17.19
CA ALA A 56 -11.02 -21.69 -15.88
C ALA A 56 -10.23 -20.63 -15.08
N ALA A 57 -8.90 -20.62 -15.21
CA ALA A 57 -8.06 -19.60 -14.59
C ALA A 57 -8.30 -18.21 -15.20
N LEU A 58 -8.32 -18.10 -16.54
CA LEU A 58 -8.60 -16.82 -17.21
C LEU A 58 -10.03 -16.32 -16.95
N ASP A 59 -11.01 -17.20 -16.86
CA ASP A 59 -12.37 -16.85 -16.43
C ASP A 59 -12.36 -16.26 -15.01
N SER A 60 -11.72 -16.96 -14.07
CA SER A 60 -11.58 -16.49 -12.69
C SER A 60 -10.91 -15.11 -12.60
N LEU A 61 -9.81 -14.91 -13.33
CA LEU A 61 -9.11 -13.63 -13.40
C LEU A 61 -10.00 -12.52 -13.97
N ASN A 62 -10.83 -12.80 -14.98
CA ASN A 62 -11.72 -11.82 -15.62
C ASN A 62 -13.01 -11.52 -14.85
N THR A 63 -13.53 -12.45 -14.05
CA THR A 63 -14.70 -12.19 -13.19
C THR A 63 -14.42 -11.07 -12.17
N GLY A 64 -13.16 -10.96 -11.74
CA GLY A 64 -12.74 -10.01 -10.72
C GLY A 64 -13.31 -10.30 -9.33
N HIS A 65 -13.69 -11.55 -9.07
CA HIS A 65 -14.23 -11.98 -7.76
C HIS A 65 -13.13 -12.31 -6.74
N PHE A 66 -11.87 -12.35 -7.17
CA PHE A 66 -10.72 -12.71 -6.36
C PHE A 66 -9.82 -11.50 -6.14
N SER A 67 -9.43 -11.25 -4.89
CA SER A 67 -8.47 -10.20 -4.54
C SER A 67 -7.02 -10.69 -4.57
N ILE A 68 -6.82 -12.01 -4.58
CA ILE A 68 -5.51 -12.68 -4.56
C ILE A 68 -5.57 -13.88 -5.51
N PHE A 69 -4.56 -14.00 -6.36
CA PHE A 69 -4.32 -15.17 -7.20
C PHE A 69 -2.92 -15.70 -6.89
N ASN A 70 -2.85 -16.93 -6.36
CA ASN A 70 -1.59 -17.60 -6.02
C ASN A 70 -1.34 -18.73 -7.02
N GLN A 71 -0.31 -18.62 -7.83
CA GLN A 71 0.10 -19.63 -8.81
C GLN A 71 1.32 -20.38 -8.30
N ILE A 72 1.29 -21.72 -8.34
CA ILE A 72 2.43 -22.56 -7.98
C ILE A 72 2.66 -23.56 -9.10
N GLY A 73 3.78 -23.42 -9.81
CA GLY A 73 4.07 -24.28 -10.96
C GLY A 73 5.28 -23.83 -11.76
N HIS A 74 5.29 -24.14 -13.05
CA HIS A 74 6.33 -23.67 -13.96
C HIS A 74 6.04 -22.28 -14.51
N GLY A 75 7.09 -21.60 -14.97
CA GLY A 75 6.98 -20.28 -15.55
C GLY A 75 8.27 -19.84 -16.22
N PHE A 76 8.15 -18.79 -17.00
CA PHE A 76 9.24 -18.06 -17.62
C PHE A 76 8.80 -16.61 -17.85
N PHE A 77 9.69 -15.74 -18.33
CA PHE A 77 9.37 -14.32 -18.43
C PHE A 77 8.17 -14.01 -19.33
N PHE A 78 7.79 -14.89 -20.27
CA PHE A 78 6.66 -14.67 -21.17
C PHE A 78 5.42 -15.55 -20.88
N ASN A 79 5.48 -16.48 -19.92
CA ASN A 79 4.38 -17.38 -19.60
C ASN A 79 4.42 -17.98 -18.18
N MET A 80 3.29 -18.49 -17.72
CA MET A 80 3.20 -19.39 -16.58
C MET A 80 2.32 -20.58 -16.92
N ASP A 81 2.69 -21.73 -16.40
CA ASP A 81 1.95 -22.96 -16.55
C ASP A 81 0.62 -22.90 -15.78
N MET A 82 -0.44 -23.45 -16.37
CA MET A 82 -1.82 -23.32 -15.89
C MET A 82 -2.65 -24.54 -16.28
N GLY A 83 -2.34 -25.68 -15.67
CA GLY A 83 -2.99 -26.95 -15.92
C GLY A 83 -2.76 -27.48 -17.34
N ASP A 84 -3.75 -27.35 -18.21
CA ASP A 84 -3.72 -27.92 -19.56
C ASP A 84 -3.00 -27.06 -20.62
N ALA A 85 -2.59 -25.84 -20.25
CA ALA A 85 -1.89 -24.91 -21.14
C ALA A 85 -1.17 -23.83 -20.32
N ASN A 86 -0.76 -22.74 -21.00
CA ASN A 86 -0.03 -21.63 -20.38
C ASN A 86 -0.83 -20.32 -20.44
N ILE A 87 -0.78 -19.52 -19.39
CA ILE A 87 -1.12 -18.10 -19.48
C ILE A 87 0.12 -17.35 -19.98
N THR A 88 -0.05 -16.59 -21.06
CA THR A 88 1.04 -15.85 -21.74
C THR A 88 0.95 -14.34 -21.49
N ILE A 89 1.97 -13.59 -21.91
CA ILE A 89 1.92 -12.12 -21.92
C ILE A 89 0.71 -11.56 -22.69
N THR A 90 0.31 -12.21 -23.79
CA THR A 90 -0.87 -11.81 -24.57
C THR A 90 -2.16 -12.02 -23.78
N ASP A 91 -2.23 -13.04 -22.94
CA ASP A 91 -3.38 -13.27 -22.08
C ASP A 91 -3.47 -12.23 -20.97
N ALA A 92 -2.33 -11.89 -20.36
CA ALA A 92 -2.24 -10.82 -19.37
C ALA A 92 -2.67 -9.46 -19.95
N ASP A 93 -2.23 -9.13 -21.17
CA ASP A 93 -2.62 -7.91 -21.89
C ASP A 93 -4.13 -7.89 -22.25
N ASN A 94 -4.74 -9.06 -22.47
CA ASN A 94 -6.16 -9.20 -22.83
C ASN A 94 -7.10 -9.38 -21.63
N LEU A 95 -6.58 -9.40 -20.39
CA LEU A 95 -7.45 -9.37 -19.22
C LEU A 95 -8.32 -8.11 -19.21
N HIS A 96 -9.56 -8.27 -18.76
CA HIS A 96 -10.62 -7.26 -18.82
C HIS A 96 -11.51 -7.28 -17.56
N ASN A 97 -10.93 -7.65 -16.42
CA ASN A 97 -11.57 -7.59 -15.10
C ASN A 97 -11.91 -6.17 -14.63
N GLY A 98 -11.40 -5.13 -15.30
CA GLY A 98 -11.63 -3.74 -14.95
C GLY A 98 -10.76 -3.25 -13.80
N VAL A 99 -10.48 -1.95 -13.78
CA VAL A 99 -9.58 -1.31 -12.80
C VAL A 99 -10.08 -1.35 -11.35
N ASN A 100 -11.35 -1.71 -11.13
CA ASN A 100 -11.97 -1.81 -9.79
C ASN A 100 -12.01 -3.25 -9.25
N ARG A 101 -11.53 -4.24 -10.02
CA ARG A 101 -11.51 -5.65 -9.61
C ARG A 101 -10.15 -6.30 -9.90
N THR A 102 -9.10 -5.54 -9.63
CA THR A 102 -7.73 -6.00 -9.75
C THR A 102 -7.35 -6.92 -8.59
N PHE A 103 -6.34 -7.76 -8.80
CA PHE A 103 -5.89 -8.77 -7.82
C PHE A 103 -4.40 -8.59 -7.48
N LEU A 104 -3.98 -9.18 -6.36
CA LEU A 104 -2.56 -9.47 -6.11
C LEU A 104 -2.22 -10.77 -6.84
N MET A 105 -1.24 -10.74 -7.74
CA MET A 105 -0.64 -11.96 -8.29
C MET A 105 0.54 -12.36 -7.40
N TYR A 106 0.53 -13.58 -6.87
CA TYR A 106 1.67 -14.18 -6.21
C TYR A 106 2.05 -15.44 -6.98
N ALA A 107 3.28 -15.50 -7.49
CA ALA A 107 3.73 -16.58 -8.35
C ALA A 107 4.93 -17.30 -7.73
N LEU A 108 4.72 -18.57 -7.38
CA LEU A 108 5.76 -19.55 -7.13
C LEU A 108 6.09 -20.29 -8.43
N ASN A 109 6.86 -19.62 -9.27
CA ASN A 109 7.39 -20.18 -10.51
C ASN A 109 8.73 -19.51 -10.89
N CYS A 110 9.35 -19.96 -11.99
CA CYS A 110 10.62 -19.41 -12.46
C CYS A 110 10.43 -18.15 -13.31
N ALA A 111 11.21 -17.10 -13.05
CA ALA A 111 11.46 -15.98 -13.95
C ALA A 111 10.23 -15.21 -14.51
N SER A 112 9.01 -15.42 -14.02
CA SER A 112 7.83 -14.68 -14.47
C SER A 112 7.90 -13.18 -14.14
N ALA A 113 8.70 -12.82 -13.12
CA ALA A 113 8.99 -11.44 -12.72
C ALA A 113 10.36 -10.93 -13.21
N ALA A 114 10.91 -11.51 -14.29
CA ALA A 114 12.16 -11.05 -14.89
C ALA A 114 12.00 -9.69 -15.59
N PHE A 115 11.87 -8.62 -14.79
CA PHE A 115 11.53 -7.27 -15.24
C PHE A 115 12.56 -6.62 -16.17
N ASP A 116 13.71 -7.26 -16.38
CA ASP A 116 14.69 -6.90 -17.40
C ASP A 116 14.31 -7.35 -18.83
N TYR A 117 13.18 -8.06 -19.00
CA TYR A 117 12.71 -8.59 -20.30
C TYR A 117 11.31 -8.10 -20.74
N GLY A 118 10.62 -7.23 -19.98
CA GLY A 118 9.21 -6.91 -20.26
C GLY A 118 8.30 -8.11 -19.97
N CYS A 119 8.36 -8.59 -18.73
CA CYS A 119 7.89 -9.90 -18.30
C CYS A 119 6.37 -9.98 -18.05
N LEU A 120 5.88 -11.21 -17.89
CA LEU A 120 4.47 -11.53 -17.61
C LEU A 120 3.91 -10.76 -16.42
N MET A 121 4.68 -10.66 -15.32
CA MET A 121 4.24 -9.94 -14.13
C MET A 121 4.13 -8.42 -14.36
N GLU A 122 4.96 -7.84 -15.25
CA GLU A 122 4.78 -6.44 -15.67
C GLU A 122 3.51 -6.27 -16.50
N ARG A 123 3.18 -7.22 -17.38
CA ARG A 123 1.95 -7.18 -18.19
C ARG A 123 0.69 -7.19 -17.33
N PHE A 124 0.67 -8.01 -16.26
CA PHE A 124 -0.45 -7.97 -15.32
C PHE A 124 -0.59 -6.61 -14.63
N VAL A 125 0.51 -5.96 -14.23
CA VAL A 125 0.47 -4.66 -13.53
C VAL A 125 0.15 -3.49 -14.48
N GLN A 126 0.61 -3.56 -15.72
CA GLN A 126 0.52 -2.46 -16.69
C GLN A 126 -0.75 -2.51 -17.56
N ASN A 127 -1.58 -3.54 -17.43
CA ASN A 127 -2.79 -3.66 -18.24
C ASN A 127 -3.78 -2.50 -17.91
N PRO A 128 -4.12 -1.63 -18.87
CA PRO A 128 -5.00 -0.50 -18.63
C PRO A 128 -6.48 -0.88 -18.41
N ASN A 129 -6.86 -2.11 -18.78
CA ASN A 129 -8.23 -2.63 -18.69
C ASN A 129 -8.46 -3.54 -17.47
N GLY A 130 -7.46 -3.74 -16.61
CA GLY A 130 -7.56 -4.64 -15.48
C GLY A 130 -6.20 -5.19 -15.04
N GLY A 131 -6.11 -6.52 -14.92
CA GLY A 131 -4.93 -7.21 -14.44
C GLY A 131 -4.76 -7.11 -12.92
N SER A 132 -3.51 -7.07 -12.48
CA SER A 132 -3.12 -7.07 -11.07
C SER A 132 -2.79 -5.66 -10.58
N PHE A 133 -3.14 -5.30 -9.35
CA PHE A 133 -2.62 -4.05 -8.76
C PHE A 133 -1.17 -4.19 -8.28
N ALA A 134 -0.72 -5.43 -8.08
CA ALA A 134 0.65 -5.79 -7.77
C ALA A 134 0.90 -7.24 -8.17
N SER A 135 2.15 -7.54 -8.54
CA SER A 135 2.62 -8.88 -8.86
C SER A 135 3.89 -9.20 -8.07
N ILE A 136 3.96 -10.37 -7.46
CA ILE A 136 5.11 -10.88 -6.72
C ILE A 136 5.57 -12.18 -7.37
N GLY A 137 6.86 -12.26 -7.71
CA GLY A 137 7.43 -13.48 -8.27
C GLY A 137 8.94 -13.46 -8.32
N ALA A 138 9.51 -14.55 -8.81
CA ALA A 138 10.95 -14.69 -8.97
C ALA A 138 11.44 -14.02 -10.26
N THR A 139 12.53 -13.24 -10.19
CA THR A 139 13.17 -12.64 -11.37
C THR A 139 13.99 -13.66 -12.18
N ARG A 140 14.34 -14.79 -11.57
CA ARG A 140 15.12 -15.91 -12.11
C ARG A 140 14.55 -17.24 -11.61
N ALA A 141 15.32 -18.33 -11.70
CA ALA A 141 14.92 -19.66 -11.21
C ALA A 141 14.37 -19.61 -9.77
N ALA A 142 13.29 -20.33 -9.51
CA ALA A 142 12.72 -20.52 -8.18
C ALA A 142 12.90 -21.98 -7.74
N PHE A 143 13.10 -22.19 -6.43
CA PHE A 143 13.24 -23.51 -5.83
C PHE A 143 12.00 -23.79 -4.98
N PRO A 144 11.18 -24.81 -5.30
CA PRO A 144 9.84 -24.97 -4.71
C PRO A 144 9.80 -24.91 -3.19
N ALA A 145 10.65 -25.69 -2.51
CA ALA A 145 10.68 -25.75 -1.04
C ALA A 145 10.99 -24.37 -0.43
N THR A 146 12.13 -23.78 -0.81
CA THR A 146 12.56 -22.49 -0.25
C THR A 146 11.63 -21.35 -0.66
N ALA A 147 11.10 -21.33 -1.89
CA ALA A 147 10.16 -20.29 -2.30
C ALA A 147 8.83 -20.41 -1.54
N ASN A 148 8.37 -21.64 -1.28
CA ASN A 148 7.18 -21.88 -0.47
C ASN A 148 7.37 -21.42 0.99
N ASP A 149 8.57 -21.56 1.55
CA ASP A 149 8.87 -21.05 2.90
C ASP A 149 8.68 -19.53 3.01
N PHE A 150 9.14 -18.77 2.02
CA PHE A 150 8.94 -17.31 1.95
C PHE A 150 7.47 -16.98 1.65
N GLN A 151 6.81 -17.72 0.78
CA GLN A 151 5.38 -17.56 0.49
C GLN A 151 4.54 -17.76 1.76
N LYS A 152 4.75 -18.84 2.51
CA LYS A 152 4.06 -19.09 3.77
C LYS A 152 4.28 -17.94 4.74
N ALA A 153 5.52 -17.48 4.93
CA ALA A 153 5.82 -16.34 5.78
C ALA A 153 5.15 -15.02 5.32
N PHE A 154 5.04 -14.80 4.01
CA PHE A 154 4.31 -13.65 3.45
C PHE A 154 2.82 -13.70 3.79
N PHE A 155 2.17 -14.84 3.53
CA PHE A 155 0.74 -15.01 3.77
C PHE A 155 0.41 -15.08 5.25
N ASP A 156 1.28 -15.66 6.08
CA ASP A 156 1.16 -15.68 7.54
C ASP A 156 1.16 -14.26 8.10
N ALA A 157 2.14 -13.43 7.72
CA ALA A 157 2.18 -12.03 8.12
C ALA A 157 0.96 -11.21 7.64
N MET A 158 0.41 -11.56 6.48
CA MET A 158 -0.76 -10.89 5.90
C MET A 158 -2.06 -11.27 6.62
N MET A 159 -2.27 -12.57 6.84
CA MET A 159 -3.51 -13.10 7.39
C MET A 159 -3.52 -13.02 8.92
N CYS A 160 -2.45 -13.48 9.58
CA CYS A 160 -2.37 -13.65 11.03
C CYS A 160 -1.87 -12.39 11.76
N ASP A 161 -0.77 -11.78 11.31
CA ASP A 161 -0.10 -10.68 12.05
C ASP A 161 -0.68 -9.28 11.78
N ALA A 162 -1.74 -9.20 10.98
CA ALA A 162 -2.42 -7.96 10.62
C ALA A 162 -1.51 -6.89 9.96
N THR A 163 -0.37 -7.29 9.37
CA THR A 163 0.53 -6.37 8.64
C THR A 163 -0.10 -6.01 7.30
N PRO A 164 -0.45 -4.74 7.01
CA PRO A 164 -1.30 -4.46 5.86
C PRO A 164 -0.52 -4.16 4.58
N ARG A 165 0.70 -3.58 4.65
CA ARG A 165 1.35 -3.04 3.45
C ARG A 165 2.16 -4.11 2.71
N LEU A 166 2.04 -4.16 1.38
CA LEU A 166 2.75 -5.13 0.55
C LEU A 166 4.28 -5.11 0.77
N GLY A 167 4.88 -3.93 0.90
CA GLY A 167 6.32 -3.80 1.18
C GLY A 167 6.70 -4.36 2.55
N ASP A 168 5.88 -4.10 3.57
CA ASP A 168 6.09 -4.64 4.92
C ASP A 168 5.97 -6.17 4.92
N LEU A 169 5.01 -6.73 4.17
CA LEU A 169 4.84 -8.17 3.97
C LEU A 169 6.04 -8.82 3.28
N MET A 170 6.62 -8.16 2.27
CA MET A 170 7.85 -8.64 1.62
C MET A 170 9.06 -8.62 2.56
N THR A 171 9.13 -7.67 3.50
CA THR A 171 10.17 -7.66 4.53
C THR A 171 9.90 -8.74 5.59
N ALA A 172 8.65 -8.90 6.02
CA ALA A 172 8.24 -9.93 6.98
C ALA A 172 8.55 -11.34 6.46
N SER A 173 8.26 -11.62 5.18
CA SER A 173 8.53 -12.93 4.57
C SER A 173 10.01 -13.31 4.53
N ARG A 174 10.89 -12.30 4.57
CA ARG A 174 12.34 -12.43 4.55
C ARG A 174 12.96 -12.55 5.94
N LEU A 175 12.30 -11.99 6.96
CA LEU A 175 12.84 -11.86 8.30
C LEU A 175 13.29 -13.20 8.94
N PRO A 176 12.52 -14.31 8.84
CA PRO A 176 12.94 -15.60 9.39
C PRO A 176 14.25 -16.14 8.79
N TRP A 177 14.60 -15.67 7.59
CA TRP A 177 15.70 -16.18 6.78
C TRP A 177 16.93 -15.27 6.77
N LEU A 178 16.89 -14.15 7.49
CA LEU A 178 17.93 -13.13 7.48
C LEU A 178 19.33 -13.69 7.80
N ALA A 179 19.42 -14.63 8.74
CA ALA A 179 20.69 -15.26 9.13
C ALA A 179 21.36 -16.05 8.00
N TYR A 180 20.59 -16.51 7.00
CA TYR A 180 21.08 -17.28 5.85
C TYR A 180 21.42 -16.40 4.65
N ALA A 181 20.99 -15.12 4.65
CA ALA A 181 21.23 -14.19 3.55
C ALA A 181 22.74 -13.98 3.22
N PRO A 182 23.70 -14.03 4.16
CA PRO A 182 25.13 -13.90 3.81
C PRO A 182 25.72 -15.14 3.11
N ALA A 183 25.13 -16.33 3.28
CA ALA A 183 25.69 -17.58 2.77
C ALA A 183 25.28 -17.84 1.32
N ASN A 184 26.17 -18.41 0.50
CA ASN A 184 25.82 -18.86 -0.85
C ASN A 184 24.89 -20.10 -0.77
N SER A 185 23.58 -19.86 -0.80
CA SER A 185 22.55 -20.86 -0.54
C SER A 185 21.29 -20.60 -1.38
N PHE A 186 20.44 -21.61 -1.52
CA PHE A 186 19.11 -21.46 -2.13
C PHE A 186 18.27 -20.42 -1.37
N THR A 187 18.43 -20.31 -0.05
CA THR A 187 17.76 -19.29 0.77
C THR A 187 18.20 -17.88 0.40
N ARG A 188 19.52 -17.61 0.30
CA ARG A 188 20.03 -16.32 -0.17
C ARG A 188 19.52 -16.01 -1.59
N TRP A 189 19.51 -17.02 -2.46
CA TRP A 189 19.00 -16.86 -3.82
C TRP A 189 17.54 -16.41 -3.79
N THR A 190 16.64 -17.15 -3.12
CA THR A 190 15.22 -16.77 -3.00
C THR A 190 15.04 -15.39 -2.36
N TYR A 191 15.79 -15.10 -1.28
CA TYR A 191 15.74 -13.83 -0.56
C TYR A 191 15.97 -12.62 -1.48
N LEU A 192 16.96 -12.72 -2.38
CA LEU A 192 17.33 -11.64 -3.31
C LEU A 192 16.51 -11.67 -4.61
N ASN A 193 15.94 -12.82 -4.97
CA ASN A 193 15.33 -13.06 -6.27
C ASN A 193 13.82 -12.77 -6.32
N TYR A 194 13.10 -12.87 -5.20
CA TYR A 194 11.67 -12.55 -5.15
C TYR A 194 11.44 -11.04 -5.09
N THR A 195 10.66 -10.53 -6.04
CA THR A 195 10.45 -9.10 -6.26
C THR A 195 8.98 -8.76 -6.27
N LEU A 196 8.62 -7.66 -5.61
CA LEU A 196 7.32 -7.01 -5.71
C LEU A 196 7.36 -5.98 -6.85
N LEU A 197 6.48 -6.15 -7.84
CA LEU A 197 6.17 -5.18 -8.88
C LEU A 197 4.82 -4.52 -8.54
N GLY A 198 4.82 -3.23 -8.25
CA GLY A 198 3.64 -2.48 -7.80
C GLY A 198 3.97 -1.48 -6.69
N ASP A 199 2.94 -0.96 -6.02
CA ASP A 199 3.11 -0.02 -4.90
C ASP A 199 3.38 -0.75 -3.58
N PRO A 200 4.59 -0.64 -2.98
CA PRO A 200 4.88 -1.26 -1.68
C PRO A 200 4.09 -0.64 -0.53
N GLY A 201 3.56 0.57 -0.68
CA GLY A 201 2.72 1.25 0.31
C GLY A 201 1.26 0.79 0.31
N LEU A 202 0.84 -0.01 -0.68
CA LEU A 202 -0.54 -0.47 -0.81
C LEU A 202 -0.90 -1.41 0.35
N ARG A 203 -2.05 -1.13 0.98
CA ARG A 203 -2.58 -1.94 2.08
C ARG A 203 -3.55 -3.00 1.56
N MET A 204 -3.26 -4.25 1.87
CA MET A 204 -4.10 -5.40 1.53
C MET A 204 -5.36 -5.46 2.37
N TRP A 205 -6.45 -5.86 1.72
CA TRP A 205 -7.67 -6.29 2.40
C TRP A 205 -7.66 -7.81 2.55
N THR A 206 -7.87 -8.28 3.77
CA THR A 206 -8.04 -9.70 4.10
C THR A 206 -9.49 -10.05 4.48
N ALA A 207 -10.38 -9.07 4.37
CA ALA A 207 -11.82 -9.23 4.52
C ALA A 207 -12.53 -8.15 3.68
N ALA A 208 -13.84 -8.30 3.49
CA ALA A 208 -14.64 -7.26 2.85
C ALA A 208 -14.47 -5.93 3.60
N PRO A 209 -14.16 -4.82 2.91
CA PRO A 209 -13.87 -3.55 3.56
C PRO A 209 -15.13 -2.97 4.24
N ALA A 210 -15.04 -2.74 5.55
CA ALA A 210 -16.10 -2.13 6.34
C ALA A 210 -16.20 -0.61 6.11
N ALA A 211 -17.41 -0.06 6.24
CA ALA A 211 -17.62 1.38 6.19
C ALA A 211 -17.15 2.04 7.49
N LEU A 212 -16.52 3.22 7.37
CA LEU A 212 -16.09 4.05 8.50
C LEU A 212 -17.05 5.22 8.72
N THR A 213 -17.27 5.55 9.99
CA THR A 213 -17.94 6.75 10.46
C THR A 213 -16.93 7.64 11.16
N VAL A 214 -16.90 8.92 10.78
CA VAL A 214 -15.99 9.94 11.31
C VAL A 214 -16.81 10.94 12.11
N SER A 215 -16.44 11.17 13.36
CA SER A 215 -16.90 12.29 14.17
C SER A 215 -15.74 13.29 14.31
N ALA A 216 -15.95 14.51 13.85
CA ALA A 216 -15.02 15.62 13.90
C ALA A 216 -15.83 16.92 14.08
N PRO A 217 -15.19 18.04 14.48
CA PRO A 217 -15.85 19.35 14.49
C PRO A 217 -16.53 19.68 13.16
N ALA A 218 -17.60 20.46 13.19
CA ALA A 218 -18.32 20.85 11.96
C ALA A 218 -17.55 21.87 11.10
N SER A 219 -16.68 22.66 11.73
CA SER A 219 -15.74 23.58 11.08
C SER A 219 -14.56 23.86 12.02
N LEU A 220 -13.50 24.44 11.47
CA LEU A 220 -12.31 24.88 12.20
C LEU A 220 -12.13 26.40 12.06
N PRO A 221 -11.79 27.14 13.13
CA PRO A 221 -11.30 28.50 13.02
C PRO A 221 -9.92 28.57 12.34
N LEU A 222 -9.53 29.78 11.93
CA LEU A 222 -8.13 30.08 11.60
C LEU A 222 -7.25 30.00 12.86
N GLY A 223 -5.99 29.61 12.70
CA GLY A 223 -5.00 29.57 13.76
C GLY A 223 -4.81 28.23 14.46
N ALA A 224 -3.89 28.24 15.43
CA ALA A 224 -3.43 27.03 16.11
C ALA A 224 -4.52 26.42 16.98
N GLN A 225 -4.77 25.12 16.80
CA GLN A 225 -5.80 24.39 17.54
C GLN A 225 -5.53 22.88 17.55
N ASN A 226 -6.25 22.20 18.44
CA ASN A 226 -6.29 20.75 18.53
C ASN A 226 -7.63 20.26 17.98
N VAL A 227 -7.59 19.31 17.05
CA VAL A 227 -8.77 18.76 16.38
C VAL A 227 -9.01 17.34 16.86
N PRO A 228 -9.96 17.11 17.79
CA PRO A 228 -10.32 15.77 18.23
C PRO A 228 -11.15 15.08 17.15
N ILE A 229 -10.81 13.84 16.83
CA ILE A 229 -11.46 13.02 15.81
C ILE A 229 -11.71 11.63 16.39
N THR A 230 -12.92 11.12 16.22
CA THR A 230 -13.29 9.75 16.61
C THR A 230 -13.70 8.95 15.39
N ILE A 231 -13.17 7.74 15.27
CA ILE A 231 -13.43 6.80 14.18
C ILE A 231 -14.15 5.58 14.72
N THR A 232 -15.28 5.25 14.10
CA THR A 232 -16.05 4.05 14.41
C THR A 232 -16.39 3.25 13.14
N SER A 233 -16.69 1.97 13.31
CA SER A 233 -17.26 1.10 12.28
C SER A 233 -18.32 0.20 12.92
N GLY A 234 -19.52 0.15 12.35
CA GLY A 234 -20.65 -0.58 12.95
C GLY A 234 -21.01 -0.11 14.38
N GLY A 235 -20.67 1.13 14.74
CA GLY A 235 -20.87 1.68 16.09
C GLY A 235 -19.74 1.36 17.10
N LEU A 236 -18.73 0.58 16.73
CA LEU A 236 -17.59 0.25 17.58
C LEU A 236 -16.36 1.11 17.27
N PRO A 237 -15.50 1.44 18.26
CA PRO A 237 -14.28 2.19 18.04
C PRO A 237 -13.30 1.43 17.15
N VAL A 238 -12.61 2.14 16.25
CA VAL A 238 -11.58 1.57 15.38
C VAL A 238 -10.22 2.03 15.86
N ALA A 239 -9.44 1.13 16.46
CA ALA A 239 -8.06 1.39 16.87
C ALA A 239 -7.09 1.32 15.68
N GLY A 240 -6.02 2.13 15.71
CA GLY A 240 -4.98 2.13 14.68
C GLY A 240 -5.42 2.66 13.31
N ALA A 241 -6.55 3.37 13.24
CA ALA A 241 -6.97 4.06 12.02
C ALA A 241 -6.06 5.28 11.78
N ARG A 242 -5.44 5.35 10.61
CA ARG A 242 -4.65 6.50 10.18
C ARG A 242 -5.58 7.62 9.74
N VAL A 243 -5.54 8.73 10.46
CA VAL A 243 -6.28 9.97 10.14
C VAL A 243 -5.30 11.02 9.65
N VAL A 244 -5.61 11.66 8.53
CA VAL A 244 -4.83 12.72 7.92
C VAL A 244 -5.74 13.92 7.67
N LEU A 245 -5.35 15.10 8.16
CA LEU A 245 -5.91 16.38 7.76
C LEU A 245 -4.91 17.09 6.86
N SER A 246 -5.33 17.44 5.65
CA SER A 246 -4.44 18.05 4.67
C SER A 246 -5.10 19.11 3.80
N ARG A 247 -4.36 20.17 3.49
CA ARG A 247 -4.60 21.13 2.42
C ARG A 247 -3.25 21.54 1.84
N SER A 248 -3.10 21.42 0.52
CA SER A 248 -1.84 21.73 -0.16
C SER A 248 -1.33 23.13 0.21
N GLY A 249 -0.05 23.24 0.57
CA GLY A 249 0.61 24.50 0.89
C GLY A 249 0.34 25.07 2.29
N ASP A 250 -0.49 24.43 3.11
CA ASP A 250 -0.91 24.98 4.41
C ASP A 250 -0.90 23.92 5.53
N VAL A 251 -1.86 22.99 5.53
CA VAL A 251 -2.02 22.03 6.63
C VAL A 251 -1.59 20.64 6.18
N TYR A 252 -0.76 19.98 6.97
CA TYR A 252 -0.52 18.54 6.89
C TYR A 252 -0.27 17.98 8.29
N ALA A 253 -1.29 17.34 8.87
CA ALA A 253 -1.21 16.69 10.17
C ALA A 253 -1.81 15.30 10.10
N TRP A 254 -1.24 14.36 10.84
CA TRP A 254 -1.73 12.99 10.89
C TRP A 254 -1.48 12.35 12.24
N GLY A 255 -2.24 11.28 12.51
CA GLY A 255 -2.09 10.45 13.69
C GLY A 255 -2.83 9.13 13.51
N ASP A 256 -2.56 8.17 14.38
CA ASP A 256 -3.31 6.92 14.47
C ASP A 256 -4.27 6.99 15.66
N THR A 257 -5.45 6.41 15.52
CA THR A 257 -6.41 6.34 16.63
C THR A 257 -5.95 5.37 17.71
N ASP A 258 -6.24 5.71 18.96
CA ASP A 258 -6.04 4.85 20.12
C ASP A 258 -7.09 3.73 20.21
N ALA A 259 -7.07 2.97 21.32
CA ALA A 259 -8.04 1.89 21.57
C ALA A 259 -9.51 2.37 21.68
N ALA A 260 -9.75 3.65 21.98
CA ALA A 260 -11.06 4.25 22.01
C ALA A 260 -11.49 4.80 20.64
N GLY A 261 -10.68 4.58 19.59
CA GLY A 261 -10.93 5.09 18.25
C GLY A 261 -10.69 6.60 18.13
N GLN A 262 -9.90 7.19 19.03
CA GLN A 262 -9.71 8.64 19.11
C GLN A 262 -8.30 9.06 18.69
N VAL A 263 -8.20 10.22 18.04
CA VAL A 263 -6.95 10.90 17.74
C VAL A 263 -7.15 12.40 17.84
N THR A 264 -6.13 13.12 18.30
CA THR A 264 -6.13 14.60 18.31
C THR A 264 -5.02 15.10 17.40
N LEU A 265 -5.37 15.91 16.41
CA LEU A 265 -4.42 16.48 15.46
C LEU A 265 -4.19 17.97 15.74
N ASN A 266 -2.92 18.38 15.78
CA ASN A 266 -2.55 19.77 15.97
C ASN A 266 -2.38 20.43 14.60
N VAL A 267 -3.14 21.48 14.32
CA VAL A 267 -3.15 22.17 13.03
C VAL A 267 -3.13 23.68 13.23
N VAL A 268 -2.63 24.40 12.21
CA VAL A 268 -2.61 25.87 12.18
C VAL A 268 -3.12 26.33 10.81
N PRO A 269 -4.44 26.23 10.52
CA PRO A 269 -4.96 26.66 9.23
C PRO A 269 -4.82 28.18 9.12
N VAL A 270 -4.14 28.65 8.08
CA VAL A 270 -3.92 30.09 7.89
C VAL A 270 -4.85 30.73 6.88
N ASP A 271 -5.60 29.93 6.11
CA ASP A 271 -6.57 30.40 5.11
C ASP A 271 -7.97 29.82 5.31
N THR A 272 -9.01 30.56 4.89
CA THR A 272 -10.37 30.01 4.82
C THR A 272 -10.51 28.97 3.70
N GLY A 273 -11.59 28.20 3.69
CA GLY A 273 -11.84 27.16 2.67
C GLY A 273 -12.15 25.82 3.31
N SER A 274 -11.48 24.75 2.88
CA SER A 274 -11.66 23.43 3.50
C SER A 274 -10.37 22.62 3.54
N LEU A 275 -10.23 21.82 4.59
CA LEU A 275 -9.24 20.76 4.70
C LEU A 275 -9.85 19.44 4.21
N THR A 276 -9.02 18.56 3.68
CA THR A 276 -9.38 17.18 3.37
C THR A 276 -9.01 16.30 4.57
N LEU A 277 -10.03 15.72 5.21
CA LEU A 277 -9.88 14.68 6.23
C LEU A 277 -9.95 13.32 5.54
N THR A 278 -8.86 12.55 5.60
CA THR A 278 -8.78 11.18 5.05
C THR A 278 -8.55 10.18 6.18
N VAL A 279 -9.32 9.10 6.18
CA VAL A 279 -9.18 7.99 7.13
C VAL A 279 -8.94 6.68 6.38
N THR A 280 -7.93 5.95 6.82
CA THR A 280 -7.63 4.58 6.36
C THR A 280 -7.44 3.67 7.56
N ALA A 281 -8.00 2.46 7.51
CA ALA A 281 -7.86 1.45 8.56
C ALA A 281 -7.80 0.06 7.93
N ARG A 282 -7.38 -0.96 8.70
CA ARG A 282 -7.37 -2.35 8.25
C ARG A 282 -8.79 -2.80 7.87
N ASN A 283 -8.93 -3.47 6.73
CA ASN A 283 -10.20 -3.99 6.21
C ASN A 283 -11.34 -2.95 6.26
N ALA A 284 -11.01 -1.69 5.93
CA ALA A 284 -11.97 -0.61 5.89
C ALA A 284 -11.87 0.16 4.58
N ALA A 285 -13.03 0.57 4.05
CA ALA A 285 -13.08 1.44 2.89
C ALA A 285 -12.53 2.82 3.28
N ARG A 286 -11.64 3.38 2.45
CA ARG A 286 -11.09 4.72 2.66
C ARG A 286 -12.25 5.74 2.77
N LYS A 287 -12.24 6.52 3.84
CA LYS A 287 -13.21 7.61 4.05
C LYS A 287 -12.53 8.95 3.80
N VAL A 288 -13.18 9.81 3.02
CA VAL A 288 -12.75 11.19 2.78
C VAL A 288 -13.90 12.12 3.16
N GLN A 289 -13.59 13.19 3.89
CA GLN A 289 -14.53 14.22 4.31
C GLN A 289 -13.91 15.60 4.14
N SER A 290 -14.70 16.58 3.70
CA SER A 290 -14.31 17.99 3.70
C SER A 290 -14.59 18.58 5.09
N LEU A 291 -13.60 19.30 5.64
CA LEU A 291 -13.71 19.98 6.92
C LEU A 291 -13.53 21.50 6.69
N PRO A 292 -14.61 22.30 6.75
CA PRO A 292 -14.54 23.74 6.49
C PRO A 292 -13.62 24.48 7.46
N VAL A 293 -12.86 25.44 6.96
CA VAL A 293 -12.10 26.42 7.74
C VAL A 293 -12.76 27.78 7.60
N THR A 294 -13.20 28.34 8.71
CA THR A 294 -13.94 29.60 8.77
C THR A 294 -13.13 30.67 9.49
N GLY A 295 -13.04 31.85 8.89
CA GLY A 295 -12.45 33.02 9.54
C GLY A 295 -13.48 33.72 10.44
N ALA A 296 -13.02 34.22 11.58
CA ALA A 296 -13.77 35.16 12.41
C ALA A 296 -12.82 36.27 12.87
N GLY A 297 -13.20 37.52 12.65
CA GLY A 297 -12.32 38.66 12.92
C GLY A 297 -11.09 38.68 12.00
N ALA A 298 -10.08 39.47 12.36
CA ALA A 298 -8.84 39.57 11.61
C ALA A 298 -7.88 38.42 11.99
N TYR A 299 -7.18 37.86 11.01
CA TYR A 299 -6.14 36.86 11.23
C TYR A 299 -4.97 37.12 10.28
N ILE A 300 -3.82 37.48 10.83
CA ILE A 300 -2.63 37.78 10.03
C ILE A 300 -1.82 36.51 9.78
N ALA A 301 -1.74 36.11 8.52
CA ALA A 301 -0.91 35.02 8.03
C ALA A 301 0.34 35.53 7.31
N LEU A 302 1.44 34.77 7.40
CA LEU A 302 2.61 34.98 6.55
C LEU A 302 2.30 34.42 5.15
N GLN A 303 2.28 35.28 4.13
CA GLN A 303 2.02 34.89 2.75
C GLN A 303 3.31 34.46 2.03
N SER A 304 4.40 35.22 2.24
CA SER A 304 5.69 34.93 1.65
C SER A 304 6.82 35.56 2.46
N MET A 305 7.99 34.93 2.44
CA MET A 305 9.21 35.53 2.96
C MET A 305 10.34 35.29 1.96
N THR A 306 10.92 36.37 1.44
CA THR A 306 12.04 36.29 0.49
C THR A 306 13.30 36.85 1.12
N VAL A 307 14.45 36.25 0.78
CA VAL A 307 15.77 36.75 1.16
C VAL A 307 16.27 37.69 0.08
N THR A 308 16.86 38.81 0.50
CA THR A 308 17.60 39.74 -0.36
C THR A 308 19.03 39.83 0.14
N ASP A 309 19.98 39.60 -0.77
CA ASP A 309 21.42 39.50 -0.50
C ASP A 309 22.26 40.11 -1.64
N ASN A 310 21.63 40.83 -2.56
CA ASN A 310 22.24 41.31 -3.81
C ASN A 310 22.88 42.72 -3.72
N GLY A 311 23.18 43.21 -2.52
CA GLY A 311 23.74 44.55 -2.32
C GLY A 311 22.70 45.67 -2.16
N THR A 312 21.41 45.38 -2.39
CA THR A 312 20.34 46.37 -2.19
C THR A 312 19.93 46.44 -0.71
N GLY A 313 19.43 47.60 -0.26
CA GLY A 313 18.91 47.75 1.11
C GLY A 313 19.94 47.52 2.23
N GLY A 314 21.24 47.67 1.95
CA GLY A 314 22.32 47.46 2.93
C GLY A 314 22.76 46.01 3.09
N THR A 315 22.32 45.13 2.19
CA THR A 315 22.72 43.72 2.17
C THR A 315 24.14 43.54 1.61
N ILE A 316 24.81 42.46 1.98
CA ILE A 316 26.14 42.06 1.51
C ILE A 316 26.09 40.54 1.31
N GLY A 317 26.07 40.10 0.05
CA GLY A 317 25.95 38.69 -0.32
C GLY A 317 26.16 38.51 -1.82
N ASN A 318 25.80 37.32 -2.33
CA ASN A 318 26.07 36.93 -3.72
C ASN A 318 24.87 37.06 -4.68
N GLY A 319 23.68 37.40 -4.17
CA GLY A 319 22.47 37.65 -4.94
C GLY A 319 21.70 36.38 -5.33
N ASN A 320 21.91 35.25 -4.64
CA ASN A 320 21.25 33.98 -4.97
C ASN A 320 19.91 33.78 -4.24
N GLY A 321 19.52 34.70 -3.34
CA GLY A 321 18.26 34.61 -2.59
C GLY A 321 18.26 33.52 -1.51
N ILE A 322 19.44 33.06 -1.08
CA ILE A 322 19.67 32.09 -0.01
C ILE A 322 20.48 32.80 1.07
N ALA A 323 20.11 32.62 2.33
CA ALA A 323 20.88 33.21 3.42
C ALA A 323 22.08 32.32 3.76
N GLU A 324 23.31 32.82 3.55
CA GLU A 324 24.54 32.07 3.78
C GLU A 324 25.41 32.67 4.91
N ALA A 325 26.37 31.88 5.40
CA ALA A 325 27.24 32.30 6.48
C ALA A 325 28.20 33.41 6.02
N GLY A 326 28.26 34.50 6.80
CA GLY A 326 29.09 35.68 6.49
C GLY A 326 28.37 36.75 5.67
N GLU A 327 27.15 36.48 5.22
CA GLU A 327 26.33 37.46 4.51
C GLU A 327 25.55 38.37 5.46
N THR A 328 25.27 39.58 5.01
CA THR A 328 24.26 40.47 5.60
C THR A 328 23.04 40.41 4.69
N VAL A 329 21.95 39.80 5.14
CA VAL A 329 20.73 39.62 4.35
C VAL A 329 19.56 40.43 4.91
N ALA A 330 18.60 40.75 4.05
CA ALA A 330 17.31 41.31 4.43
C ALA A 330 16.20 40.28 4.15
N PHE A 331 15.24 40.19 5.08
CA PHE A 331 14.04 39.38 4.88
C PHE A 331 12.87 40.30 4.54
N LEU A 332 12.26 40.08 3.38
CA LEU A 332 11.02 40.74 3.00
C LEU A 332 9.85 39.79 3.26
N ALA A 333 9.19 39.99 4.39
CA ALA A 333 7.97 39.27 4.75
C ALA A 333 6.73 40.01 4.23
N ARG A 334 5.83 39.29 3.56
CA ARG A 334 4.50 39.76 3.20
C ARG A 334 3.49 39.07 4.09
N PHE A 335 2.67 39.87 4.74
CA PHE A 335 1.59 39.41 5.59
C PHE A 335 0.25 39.74 4.95
N GLN A 336 -0.71 38.85 5.12
CA GLN A 336 -2.07 39.01 4.64
C GLN A 336 -3.04 38.82 5.79
N ASP A 337 -4.05 39.68 5.89
CA ASP A 337 -5.23 39.36 6.71
C ASP A 337 -6.10 38.37 5.93
N THR A 338 -6.11 37.12 6.39
CA THR A 338 -6.87 36.02 5.81
C THR A 338 -8.19 35.78 6.55
N GLY A 339 -8.41 36.55 7.62
CA GLY A 339 -9.68 36.63 8.31
C GLY A 339 -10.71 37.48 7.56
N SER A 340 -11.79 37.84 8.26
CA SER A 340 -12.89 38.66 7.74
C SER A 340 -13.01 40.01 8.45
N GLY A 341 -12.12 40.33 9.39
CA GLY A 341 -12.29 41.44 10.33
C GLY A 341 -11.54 42.73 10.00
N GLY A 342 -10.55 42.71 9.09
CA GLY A 342 -9.75 43.88 8.75
C GLY A 342 -8.78 44.27 9.87
N ALA A 343 -7.55 43.74 9.81
CA ALA A 343 -6.53 44.01 10.81
C ALA A 343 -6.10 45.49 10.82
N ALA A 344 -6.03 46.09 12.01
CA ALA A 344 -5.51 47.43 12.22
C ALA A 344 -4.42 47.42 13.31
N GLY A 345 -3.47 48.35 13.24
CA GLY A 345 -2.41 48.48 14.25
C GLY A 345 -1.41 47.30 14.28
N VAL A 346 -1.23 46.60 13.17
CA VAL A 346 -0.38 45.40 13.09
C VAL A 346 1.08 45.76 13.33
N THR A 347 1.71 45.07 14.28
CA THR A 347 3.15 45.15 14.55
C THR A 347 3.78 43.78 14.35
N ALA A 348 4.84 43.71 13.54
CA ALA A 348 5.63 42.50 13.36
C ALA A 348 6.94 42.62 14.17
N VAL A 349 7.19 41.64 15.04
CA VAL A 349 8.43 41.57 15.83
C VAL A 349 9.22 40.35 15.37
N PRO A 350 10.39 40.53 14.72
CA PRO A 350 11.28 39.42 14.43
C PRO A 350 11.77 38.79 15.73
N ALA A 351 11.65 37.48 15.84
CA ALA A 351 12.14 36.73 17.00
C ALA A 351 12.96 35.51 16.54
N ARG A 352 14.11 35.28 17.20
CA ARG A 352 14.81 33.99 17.10
C ARG A 352 14.12 33.00 18.03
N ARG A 353 13.65 31.88 17.49
CA ARG A 353 13.46 30.68 18.31
C ARG A 353 14.82 30.00 18.44
N ASN A 354 15.43 30.05 19.62
CA ASN A 354 16.54 29.17 19.94
C ASN A 354 15.96 27.75 20.10
N GLY A 355 16.25 26.86 19.15
CA GLY A 355 15.67 25.52 19.15
C GLY A 355 16.00 24.65 17.93
N TRP A 356 17.15 24.91 17.29
CA TRP A 356 17.78 23.96 16.38
C TRP A 356 19.20 23.73 16.88
#